data_AF-A0A2E2ML89-F1
#
_entry.id   AF-A0A2E2ML89-F1
#
_cell.length_a   1.000
_cell.length_b   1.000
_cell.length_c   1.000
_cell.angle_alpha   90.00
_cell.angle_beta   90.00
_cell.angle_gamma   90.00
#
_symmetry.space_group_name_H-M   'P 1'
#
loop_
_entity.id
_entity.type
_entity.pdbx_description
1 polymer ?
#
loop_
_entity_poly.entity_id
_entity_poly.type
_entity_poly.pdbx_seq_one_letter_code
_entity_poly.pdbx_strand_id
1 'polypeptide(L)'
;MHLTVNHVTQFKFAEAATHSIQYIRMTPRADLCQRVRHWEITASGRLTPWTDGFDNHAHVATFDGEHDEVRVTVSGEITTLDTNGILPMDDGLPPYIFLTPTDYTDADDAIRKFAKPVAKVLESQGALAAGHALMAAVAEAVQYQAGQTTVETKASEALAAGKGVCQDQAHLFIAAA
;
A
#
# COMPACT_ATOMS: atom_id res chain seq x y z
N MET A 1 18.30 8.69 -6.45
CA MET A 1 18.81 7.38 -6.88
C MET A 1 18.21 7.00 -8.24
N HIS A 2 18.88 6.19 -9.06
CA HIS A 2 18.28 5.62 -10.28
C HIS A 2 17.89 4.16 -10.00
N LEU A 3 16.65 3.79 -10.28
CA LEU A 3 16.12 2.45 -10.02
C LEU A 3 15.54 1.85 -11.30
N THR A 4 15.83 0.57 -11.51
CA THR A 4 15.18 -0.27 -12.52
C THR A 4 14.28 -1.25 -11.79
N VAL A 5 13.00 -1.30 -12.18
CA VAL A 5 11.99 -2.18 -11.60
C VAL A 5 11.59 -3.22 -12.64
N ASN A 6 11.51 -4.48 -12.22
CA ASN A 6 10.94 -5.57 -12.99
C ASN A 6 10.10 -6.43 -12.03
N HIS A 7 8.81 -6.55 -12.34
CA HIS A 7 7.84 -7.29 -11.54
C HIS A 7 6.96 -8.14 -12.44
N VAL A 8 6.71 -9.39 -12.04
CA VAL A 8 5.79 -10.30 -12.72
C VAL A 8 4.79 -10.84 -11.71
N THR A 9 3.51 -10.60 -11.97
CA THR A 9 2.40 -11.27 -11.26
C THR A 9 1.88 -12.38 -12.16
N GLN A 10 1.83 -13.60 -11.64
CA GLN A 10 1.31 -14.77 -12.35
C GLN A 10 0.27 -15.47 -11.48
N PHE A 11 -0.94 -15.61 -12.02
CA PHE A 11 -2.00 -16.43 -11.45
C PHE A 11 -2.17 -17.66 -12.32
N LYS A 12 -2.07 -18.85 -11.72
CA LYS A 12 -2.38 -20.12 -12.37
C LYS A 12 -3.63 -20.70 -11.75
N PHE A 13 -4.61 -21.03 -12.58
CA PHE A 13 -5.86 -21.58 -12.14
C PHE A 13 -5.82 -23.11 -12.14
N ALA A 14 -6.44 -23.72 -11.14
CA ALA A 14 -6.58 -25.18 -11.08
C ALA A 14 -7.55 -25.70 -12.15
N GLU A 15 -8.53 -24.87 -12.53
CA GLU A 15 -9.52 -25.11 -13.59
C GLU A 15 -9.52 -23.90 -14.52
N ALA A 16 -9.79 -24.12 -15.81
CA ALA A 16 -9.74 -23.04 -16.79
C ALA A 16 -10.82 -21.98 -16.51
N ALA A 17 -10.40 -20.72 -16.43
CA ALA A 17 -11.29 -19.59 -16.35
C ALA A 17 -11.73 -19.19 -17.77
N THR A 18 -12.96 -18.67 -17.91
CA THR A 18 -13.47 -18.17 -19.19
C THR A 18 -13.42 -16.65 -19.30
N HIS A 19 -13.26 -15.99 -18.15
CA HIS A 19 -13.19 -14.54 -18.05
C HIS A 19 -12.49 -14.14 -16.75
N SER A 20 -11.52 -13.23 -16.84
CA SER A 20 -10.81 -12.67 -15.69
C SER A 20 -10.68 -11.16 -15.81
N ILE A 21 -10.80 -10.45 -14.69
CA ILE A 21 -10.59 -9.01 -14.57
C ILE A 21 -9.57 -8.74 -13.48
N GLN A 22 -8.56 -7.91 -13.77
CA GLN A 22 -7.57 -7.46 -12.78
C GLN A 22 -7.47 -5.94 -12.78
N TYR A 23 -7.48 -5.35 -11.59
CA TYR A 23 -7.18 -3.94 -11.39
C TYR A 23 -5.69 -3.78 -11.05
N ILE A 24 -4.93 -3.22 -11.97
CA ILE A 24 -3.48 -3.08 -11.87
C ILE A 24 -3.15 -1.64 -11.45
N ARG A 25 -2.82 -1.46 -10.18
CA ARG A 25 -2.31 -0.18 -9.61
C ARG A 25 -0.78 -0.22 -9.49
N MET A 26 -0.12 -0.48 -10.62
CA MET A 26 1.33 -0.69 -10.68
C MET A 26 2.04 0.36 -11.54
N THR A 27 1.43 1.53 -11.71
CA THR A 27 2.09 2.68 -12.35
C THR A 27 2.60 3.62 -11.25
N PRO A 28 3.91 3.95 -11.22
CA PRO A 28 4.45 4.87 -10.24
C PRO A 28 3.93 6.28 -10.49
N ARG A 29 3.64 7.00 -9.41
CA ARG A 29 3.33 8.43 -9.46
C ARG A 29 4.60 9.22 -9.79
N ALA A 30 4.46 10.26 -10.60
CA ALA A 30 5.51 11.27 -10.76
C ALA A 30 5.22 12.43 -9.80
N ASP A 31 6.20 12.79 -8.99
CA ASP A 31 6.09 13.85 -7.97
C ASP A 31 7.47 14.49 -7.69
N LEU A 32 7.57 15.29 -6.63
CA LEU A 32 8.80 15.98 -6.26
C LEU A 32 9.95 15.05 -5.83
N CYS A 33 9.65 13.85 -5.31
CA CYS A 33 10.66 12.86 -4.96
C CYS A 33 10.87 11.81 -6.05
N GLN A 34 10.05 11.77 -7.10
CA GLN A 34 10.12 10.71 -8.12
C GLN A 34 9.83 11.18 -9.54
N ARG A 35 10.75 10.85 -10.45
CA ARG A 35 10.57 11.02 -11.91
C ARG A 35 10.52 9.67 -12.61
N VAL A 36 9.44 9.41 -13.32
CA VAL A 36 9.31 8.25 -14.21
C VAL A 36 10.07 8.52 -15.51
N ARG A 37 11.03 7.66 -15.86
CA ARG A 37 11.84 7.77 -17.10
C ARG A 37 11.21 6.97 -18.22
N HIS A 38 10.88 5.73 -17.92
CA HIS A 38 10.19 4.80 -18.79
C HIS A 38 9.38 3.84 -17.91
N TRP A 39 8.17 3.49 -18.34
CA TRP A 39 7.34 2.53 -17.64
C TRP A 39 6.46 1.79 -18.62
N GLU A 40 6.38 0.47 -18.47
CA GLU A 40 5.60 -0.40 -19.32
C GLU A 40 4.87 -1.44 -18.47
N ILE A 41 3.60 -1.65 -18.79
CA ILE A 41 2.77 -2.72 -18.25
C ILE A 41 2.30 -3.57 -19.43
N THR A 42 2.60 -4.86 -19.40
CA THR A 42 2.15 -5.83 -20.40
C THR A 42 1.33 -6.93 -19.74
N ALA A 43 0.33 -7.42 -20.46
CA ALA A 43 -0.49 -8.56 -20.05
C ALA A 43 -0.95 -9.31 -21.30
N SER A 44 -1.29 -10.60 -21.15
CA SER A 44 -1.89 -11.38 -22.26
C SER A 44 -3.30 -10.90 -22.61
N GLY A 45 -4.00 -10.26 -21.67
CA GLY A 45 -5.32 -9.69 -21.84
C GLY A 45 -5.29 -8.25 -22.38
N ARG A 46 -6.49 -7.71 -22.63
CA ARG A 46 -6.68 -6.31 -23.01
C ARG A 46 -6.45 -5.41 -21.80
N LEU A 47 -5.52 -4.47 -21.92
CA LEU A 47 -5.28 -3.43 -20.93
C LEU A 47 -6.04 -2.15 -21.29
N THR A 48 -6.79 -1.60 -20.34
CA THR A 48 -7.46 -0.30 -20.47
C THR A 48 -7.00 0.63 -19.36
N PRO A 49 -6.30 1.73 -19.66
CA PRO A 49 -5.85 2.67 -18.65
C PRO A 49 -7.02 3.47 -18.06
N TRP A 50 -6.90 3.83 -16.80
CA TRP A 50 -7.81 4.75 -16.11
C TRP A 50 -7.07 5.46 -14.96
N THR A 51 -7.67 6.53 -14.47
CA THR A 51 -7.22 7.21 -13.25
C THR A 51 -8.28 7.04 -12.19
N ASP A 52 -7.91 6.54 -11.01
CA ASP A 52 -8.86 6.32 -9.91
C ASP A 52 -9.14 7.58 -9.11
N GLY A 53 -10.05 7.50 -8.13
CA GLY A 53 -10.46 8.64 -7.31
C GLY A 53 -9.36 9.24 -6.43
N PHE A 54 -8.21 8.57 -6.31
CA PHE A 54 -7.04 9.05 -5.58
C PHE A 54 -5.95 9.58 -6.52
N ASP A 55 -6.27 9.77 -7.79
CA ASP A 55 -5.33 10.17 -8.84
C ASP A 55 -4.19 9.13 -8.99
N ASN A 56 -4.51 7.84 -8.82
CA ASN A 56 -3.60 6.77 -9.21
C ASN A 56 -3.83 6.41 -10.68
N HIS A 57 -2.76 6.38 -11.47
CA HIS A 57 -2.78 5.79 -12.79
C HIS A 57 -2.85 4.26 -12.67
N ALA A 58 -3.91 3.68 -13.19
CA ALA A 58 -4.19 2.26 -13.08
C ALA A 58 -4.63 1.68 -14.43
N HIS A 59 -4.68 0.36 -14.50
CA HIS A 59 -5.18 -0.35 -15.68
C HIS A 59 -6.23 -1.38 -15.26
N VAL A 60 -7.25 -1.56 -16.08
CA VAL A 60 -8.12 -2.74 -16.01
C VAL A 60 -7.63 -3.71 -17.07
N ALA A 61 -7.19 -4.89 -16.64
CA ALA A 61 -6.82 -5.98 -17.53
C ALA A 61 -7.99 -6.96 -17.65
N THR A 62 -8.46 -7.17 -18.87
CA THR A 62 -9.57 -8.09 -19.18
C THR A 62 -9.04 -9.24 -20.03
N PHE A 63 -9.30 -10.47 -19.59
CA PHE A 63 -8.89 -11.70 -20.26
C PHE A 63 -10.15 -12.46 -20.65
N ASP A 64 -10.39 -12.58 -21.95
CA ASP A 64 -11.57 -13.24 -22.53
C ASP A 64 -11.18 -14.58 -23.15
N GLY A 65 -12.09 -15.55 -23.09
CA GLY A 65 -11.87 -16.90 -23.60
C GLY A 65 -11.28 -17.82 -22.54
N GLU A 66 -11.18 -19.10 -22.87
CA GLU A 66 -10.63 -20.12 -21.96
C GLU A 66 -9.13 -19.89 -21.72
N HIS A 67 -8.73 -19.81 -20.45
CA HIS A 67 -7.33 -19.65 -20.04
C HIS A 67 -7.07 -20.30 -18.68
N ASP A 68 -5.86 -20.82 -18.52
CA ASP A 68 -5.34 -21.42 -17.29
C ASP A 68 -4.39 -20.47 -16.53
N GLU A 69 -3.99 -19.36 -17.15
CA GLU A 69 -3.05 -18.39 -16.60
C GLU A 69 -3.47 -16.95 -16.88
N VAL A 70 -3.29 -16.09 -15.87
CA VAL A 70 -3.20 -14.63 -16.04
C VAL A 70 -1.78 -14.20 -15.68
N ARG A 71 -1.13 -13.48 -16.59
CA ARG A 71 0.20 -12.92 -16.39
C ARG A 71 0.21 -11.42 -16.65
N VAL A 72 0.76 -10.66 -15.72
CA VAL A 72 1.01 -9.23 -15.82
C VAL A 72 2.48 -8.98 -15.54
N THR A 73 3.17 -8.32 -16.47
CA THR A 73 4.56 -7.91 -16.31
C THR A 73 4.64 -6.40 -16.27
N VAL A 74 5.42 -5.88 -15.33
CA VAL A 74 5.67 -4.46 -15.15
C VAL A 74 7.18 -4.24 -15.17
N SER A 75 7.64 -3.33 -16.03
CA SER A 75 9.04 -2.98 -16.11
C SER A 75 9.22 -1.49 -16.35
N GLY A 76 10.26 -0.91 -15.77
CA GLY A 76 10.58 0.48 -16.02
C GLY A 76 11.72 1.03 -15.20
N GLU A 77 11.97 2.31 -15.41
CA GLU A 77 13.05 3.06 -14.80
C GLU A 77 12.51 4.34 -14.17
N ILE A 78 12.92 4.58 -12.93
CA ILE A 78 12.59 5.79 -12.18
C ILE A 78 13.86 6.43 -11.63
N THR A 79 13.81 7.74 -11.43
CA THR A 79 14.80 8.47 -10.64
C THR A 79 14.11 9.01 -9.40
N THR A 80 14.67 8.74 -8.22
CA THR A 80 14.21 9.32 -6.96
C THR A 80 15.11 10.46 -6.51
N LEU A 81 14.54 11.40 -5.77
CA LEU A 81 15.24 12.45 -5.03
C LEU A 81 14.88 12.28 -3.56
N ASP A 82 15.88 12.31 -2.69
CA ASP A 82 15.64 12.21 -1.25
C ASP A 82 15.08 13.54 -0.73
N THR A 83 13.86 13.50 -0.21
CA THR A 83 13.18 14.64 0.43
C THR A 83 13.15 14.51 1.95
N ASN A 84 13.98 13.61 2.52
CA ASN A 84 13.92 13.16 3.90
C ASN A 84 12.55 12.57 4.28
N GLY A 85 11.86 11.97 3.29
CA GLY A 85 10.52 11.40 3.46
C GLY A 85 9.38 12.42 3.59
N ILE A 86 9.65 13.72 3.36
CA ILE A 86 8.63 14.77 3.44
C ILE A 86 8.22 15.17 2.03
N LEU A 87 6.92 15.09 1.74
CA LEU A 87 6.32 15.57 0.51
C LEU A 87 5.22 16.59 0.86
N PRO A 88 5.01 17.63 0.04
CA PRO A 88 3.83 18.47 0.19
C PRO A 88 2.57 17.66 -0.13
N MET A 89 1.44 18.10 0.41
CA MET A 89 0.13 17.60 -0.04
C MET A 89 -0.15 18.19 -1.42
N ASP A 90 0.15 17.42 -2.47
CA ASP A 90 0.05 17.83 -3.88
C ASP A 90 -0.90 16.95 -4.71
N ASP A 91 -1.60 16.01 -4.06
CA ASP A 91 -2.58 15.12 -4.68
C ASP A 91 -3.91 15.80 -5.03
N GLY A 92 -4.12 17.04 -4.57
CA GLY A 92 -5.38 17.77 -4.75
C GLY A 92 -6.56 17.19 -3.97
N LEU A 93 -6.32 16.18 -3.13
CA LEU A 93 -7.33 15.52 -2.34
C LEU A 93 -7.47 16.22 -0.99
N PRO A 94 -8.69 16.39 -0.47
CA PRO A 94 -8.85 16.93 0.85
C PRO A 94 -8.35 15.94 1.92
N PRO A 95 -7.42 16.31 2.83
CA PRO A 95 -6.80 15.34 3.75
C PRO A 95 -7.78 14.58 4.66
N TYR A 96 -8.94 15.19 4.93
CA TYR A 96 -9.97 14.60 5.77
C TYR A 96 -10.58 13.31 5.20
N ILE A 97 -10.44 13.03 3.90
CA ILE A 97 -10.91 11.76 3.33
C ILE A 97 -10.20 10.56 3.97
N PHE A 98 -8.94 10.74 4.37
CA PHE A 98 -8.10 9.71 4.99
C PHE A 98 -8.40 9.50 6.49
N LEU A 99 -9.27 10.33 7.08
CA LEU A 99 -9.76 10.15 8.45
C LEU A 99 -10.99 9.23 8.54
N THR A 100 -11.49 8.77 7.38
CA THR A 100 -12.63 7.86 7.35
C THR A 100 -12.19 6.46 7.81
N PRO A 101 -12.81 5.88 8.84
CA PRO A 101 -12.45 4.54 9.29
C PRO A 101 -12.73 3.50 8.20
N THR A 102 -11.90 2.46 8.16
CA THR A 102 -12.08 1.29 7.31
C THR A 102 -12.04 0.03 8.17
N ASP A 103 -12.58 -1.08 7.67
CA ASP A 103 -12.58 -2.35 8.41
C ASP A 103 -11.17 -2.85 8.80
N TYR A 104 -10.15 -2.46 8.04
CA TYR A 104 -8.76 -2.84 8.27
C TYR A 104 -8.03 -1.92 9.25
N THR A 105 -8.50 -0.69 9.41
CA THR A 105 -7.84 0.37 10.19
C THR A 105 -8.72 0.92 11.30
N ASP A 106 -9.77 0.19 11.70
CA ASP A 106 -10.60 0.59 12.84
C ASP A 106 -9.78 0.55 14.14
N ALA A 107 -9.94 1.60 14.94
CA ALA A 107 -9.17 1.80 16.16
C ALA A 107 -9.99 1.35 17.37
N ASP A 108 -9.82 0.09 17.75
CA ASP A 108 -10.42 -0.47 18.97
C ASP A 108 -9.74 0.08 20.24
N ASP A 109 -10.23 -0.33 21.41
CA ASP A 109 -9.69 0.12 22.70
C ASP A 109 -8.21 -0.27 22.91
N ALA A 110 -7.76 -1.39 22.33
CA ALA A 110 -6.38 -1.84 22.43
C ALA A 110 -5.46 -0.93 21.61
N ILE A 111 -5.85 -0.60 20.37
CA ILE A 111 -5.12 0.33 19.50
C ILE A 111 -5.12 1.74 20.11
N ARG A 112 -6.27 2.23 20.61
CA ARG A 112 -6.33 3.53 21.29
C ARG A 112 -5.42 3.58 22.50
N LYS A 113 -5.34 2.49 23.28
CA LYS A 113 -4.41 2.37 24.41
C LYS A 113 -2.95 2.36 23.93
N PHE A 114 -2.66 1.64 22.86
CA PHE A 114 -1.34 1.58 22.22
C PHE A 114 -0.88 2.97 21.73
N ALA A 115 -1.78 3.80 21.20
CA ALA A 115 -1.47 5.15 20.71
C ALA A 115 -1.25 6.20 21.82
N LYS A 116 -1.67 5.95 23.08
CA LYS A 116 -1.59 6.95 24.17
C LYS A 116 -0.19 7.53 24.42
N PRO A 117 0.91 6.75 24.40
CA PRO A 117 2.25 7.31 24.56
C PRO A 117 2.63 8.25 23.40
N VAL A 118 2.20 7.93 22.17
CA VAL A 118 2.45 8.72 20.96
C VAL A 118 1.71 10.06 21.02
N ALA A 119 0.48 10.08 21.55
CA ALA A 119 -0.28 11.32 21.72
C ALA A 119 0.48 12.37 22.57
N LYS A 120 1.24 11.94 23.57
CA LYS A 120 2.09 12.86 24.37
C LYS A 120 3.27 13.42 23.57
N VAL A 121 3.83 12.63 22.65
CA VAL A 121 4.88 13.09 21.73
C VAL A 121 4.30 14.10 20.74
N LEU A 122 3.09 13.86 20.25
CA LEU A 122 2.37 14.79 19.37
C LEU A 122 2.19 16.16 20.03
N GLU A 123 1.70 16.19 21.27
CA GLU A 123 1.49 17.43 22.03
C GLU A 123 2.79 18.19 22.32
N SER A 124 3.89 17.48 22.59
CA SER A 124 5.15 18.09 23.04
C SER A 124 6.16 18.39 21.93
N GLN A 125 6.16 17.62 20.84
CA GLN A 125 7.19 17.63 19.80
C GLN A 125 6.61 17.70 18.37
N GLY A 126 5.29 17.62 18.22
CA GLY A 126 4.60 17.76 16.94
C GLY A 126 4.45 16.45 16.14
N ALA A 127 3.75 16.55 15.00
CA ALA A 127 3.27 15.40 14.24
C ALA A 127 4.39 14.53 13.64
N LEU A 128 5.49 15.13 13.18
CA LEU A 128 6.60 14.37 12.61
C LEU A 128 7.28 13.48 13.66
N ALA A 129 7.55 14.03 14.85
CA ALA A 129 8.12 13.28 15.97
C ALA A 129 7.16 12.17 16.44
N ALA A 130 5.86 12.45 16.48
CA ALA A 130 4.83 11.47 16.80
C ALA A 130 4.78 10.34 15.76
N GLY A 131 4.85 10.65 14.47
CA GLY A 131 4.89 9.66 13.40
C GLY A 131 6.11 8.73 13.51
N HIS A 132 7.30 9.29 13.77
CA HIS A 132 8.50 8.48 14.02
C HIS A 132 8.37 7.60 15.28
N ALA A 133 7.83 8.15 16.36
CA ALA A 133 7.59 7.39 17.59
C ALA A 133 6.59 6.25 17.37
N LEU A 134 5.53 6.49 16.60
CA LEU A 134 4.55 5.47 16.25
C LEU A 134 5.13 4.38 15.37
N MET A 135 5.92 4.73 14.33
CA MET A 135 6.61 3.73 13.51
C MET A 135 7.51 2.81 14.36
N ALA A 136 8.26 3.38 15.29
CA ALA A 136 9.10 2.60 16.21
C ALA A 136 8.27 1.68 17.11
N ALA A 137 7.17 2.19 17.68
CA ALA A 137 6.28 1.41 18.53
C ALA A 137 5.61 0.25 17.75
N VAL A 138 5.20 0.47 16.50
CA VAL A 138 4.61 -0.56 15.64
C VAL A 138 5.63 -1.65 15.33
N ALA A 139 6.87 -1.27 15.00
CA ALA A 139 7.95 -2.22 14.71
C ALA A 139 8.32 -3.07 15.94
N GLU A 140 8.20 -2.53 17.16
CA GLU A 140 8.40 -3.26 18.40
C GLU A 140 7.23 -4.20 18.72
N ALA A 141 5.99 -3.73 18.52
CA ALA A 141 4.79 -4.48 18.86
C ALA A 141 4.47 -5.62 17.88
N VAL A 142 4.77 -5.44 16.59
CA VAL A 142 4.43 -6.39 15.53
C VAL A 142 5.68 -6.84 14.80
N GLN A 143 6.16 -8.04 15.12
CA GLN A 143 7.32 -8.62 14.47
C GLN A 143 7.00 -9.08 13.04
N TYR A 144 7.89 -8.77 12.09
CA TYR A 144 7.71 -9.19 10.71
C TYR A 144 7.87 -10.72 10.59
N GLN A 145 6.77 -11.42 10.30
CA GLN A 145 6.76 -12.87 10.11
C GLN A 145 5.74 -13.28 9.03
N ALA A 146 6.24 -13.81 7.91
CA ALA A 146 5.39 -14.28 6.82
C ALA A 146 4.53 -15.50 7.20
N GLY A 147 3.36 -15.62 6.57
CA GLY A 147 2.46 -16.77 6.74
C GLY A 147 1.71 -16.81 8.07
N GLN A 148 1.72 -15.74 8.86
CA GLN A 148 0.95 -15.63 10.10
C GLN A 148 -0.41 -14.94 9.90
N THR A 149 -0.55 -14.18 8.82
CA THR A 149 -1.71 -13.32 8.53
C THR A 149 -2.23 -13.59 7.13
N THR A 150 -3.42 -13.07 6.84
CA THR A 150 -4.06 -13.16 5.53
C THR A 150 -4.33 -11.77 4.99
N VAL A 151 -4.78 -11.68 3.74
CA VAL A 151 -5.21 -10.40 3.16
C VAL A 151 -6.37 -9.75 3.93
N GLU A 152 -7.13 -10.53 4.72
CA GLU A 152 -8.27 -10.04 5.51
C GLU A 152 -7.87 -9.58 6.93
N THR A 153 -6.60 -9.73 7.33
CA THR A 153 -6.16 -9.42 8.70
C THR A 153 -6.26 -7.93 9.01
N LYS A 154 -6.90 -7.62 10.15
CA LYS A 154 -7.16 -6.26 10.64
C LYS A 154 -6.04 -5.75 11.56
N ALA A 155 -5.94 -4.43 11.71
CA ALA A 155 -5.00 -3.78 12.62
C ALA A 155 -5.05 -4.33 14.07
N SER A 156 -6.25 -4.57 14.59
CA SER A 156 -6.44 -5.06 15.97
C SER A 156 -5.96 -6.50 16.13
N GLU A 157 -6.19 -7.35 15.13
CA GLU A 157 -5.72 -8.72 15.09
C GLU A 157 -4.20 -8.78 15.01
N ALA A 158 -3.59 -7.94 14.17
CA ALA A 158 -2.14 -7.81 14.06
C ALA A 158 -1.49 -7.38 15.39
N LEU A 159 -2.08 -6.38 16.06
CA LEU A 159 -1.62 -5.93 17.38
C LEU A 159 -1.74 -7.04 18.42
N ALA A 160 -2.85 -7.78 18.44
CA ALA A 160 -3.07 -8.87 19.39
C ALA A 160 -2.13 -10.06 19.15
N ALA A 161 -1.86 -10.38 17.88
CA ALA A 161 -0.94 -11.46 17.50
C ALA A 161 0.54 -11.09 17.72
N GLY A 162 0.86 -9.80 17.66
CA GLY A 162 2.23 -9.28 17.75
C GLY A 162 3.13 -9.71 16.59
N LYS A 163 2.52 -10.17 15.49
CA LYS A 163 3.20 -10.72 14.31
C LYS A 163 2.39 -10.41 13.06
N GLY A 164 3.08 -10.09 11.97
CA GLY A 164 2.44 -9.80 10.69
C GLY A 164 3.44 -9.49 9.59
N VAL A 165 2.96 -8.98 8.48
CA VAL A 165 3.77 -8.49 7.36
C VAL A 165 3.61 -6.98 7.20
N CYS A 166 4.17 -6.42 6.12
CA CYS A 166 4.13 -4.98 5.86
C CYS A 166 2.70 -4.40 5.83
N GLN A 167 1.73 -5.16 5.30
CA GLN A 167 0.31 -4.80 5.32
C GLN A 167 -0.18 -4.58 6.76
N ASP A 168 0.08 -5.53 7.65
CA ASP A 168 -0.42 -5.52 9.02
C ASP A 168 0.18 -4.35 9.83
N GLN A 169 1.48 -4.12 9.66
CA GLN A 169 2.17 -2.99 10.27
C GLN A 169 1.63 -1.65 9.75
N ALA A 170 1.36 -1.54 8.44
CA ALA A 170 0.78 -0.34 7.85
C ALA A 170 -0.65 -0.09 8.36
N HIS A 171 -1.48 -1.14 8.43
CA HIS A 171 -2.83 -1.04 9.00
C HIS A 171 -2.81 -0.57 10.44
N LEU A 172 -1.94 -1.15 11.28
CA LEU A 172 -1.79 -0.74 12.67
C LEU A 172 -1.29 0.71 12.81
N PHE A 173 -0.33 1.12 11.97
CA PHE A 173 0.13 2.50 11.94
C PHE A 173 -1.02 3.47 11.62
N ILE A 174 -1.80 3.19 10.57
CA ILE A 174 -2.92 4.04 10.15
C ILE A 174 -4.01 4.08 11.23
N ALA A 175 -4.32 2.94 11.85
CA ALA A 175 -5.33 2.88 12.91
C ALA A 175 -4.93 3.64 14.20
N ALA A 176 -3.62 3.75 14.46
CA ALA A 176 -3.09 4.35 15.68
C ALA A 176 -2.67 5.83 15.52
N ALA A 177 -2.61 6.36 14.29
CA ALA A 177 -2.24 7.74 13.98
C ALA A 177 -3.38 8.74 14.26
#